data_AF-A0A840YNI9-F1
#
_entry.id   AF-A0A840YNI9-F1
#
_cell.length_a   1.000
_cell.length_b   1.000
_cell.length_c   1.000
_cell.angle_alpha   90.00
_cell.angle_beta   90.00
_cell.angle_gamma   90.00
#
_symmetry.space_group_name_H-M   'P 1'
#
loop_
_entity.id
_entity.type
_entity.pdbx_description
1 polymer ?
#
loop_
_entity_poly.entity_id
_entity_poly.type
_entity_poly.pdbx_seq_one_letter_code
_entity_poly.pdbx_strand_id
1 'polypeptide(L)'
;MKRLVLLGMILAAPASAQVGGGQSGVSTSTPATNMRPFQELRNFGACFARNQPKDALRIIATQPGSAEEKSVLGKLIAGEHTTCLFGGTKMAMPGVFARGAIAEGLLGSGGVPHTYRLAAPAVGEAKDLHGVARCYTNGHRSEVRDLLSTRAGSPEEVKAVAGLWNDFRACMPGFKVRLNAPWIRFLLAEAMLRLPPETPQAGG
;
A
#
# COMPACT_ATOMS: atom_id res chain seq x y z
N MET A 1 3.95 -63.34 -65.83
CA MET A 1 4.12 -61.88 -65.64
C MET A 1 4.28 -61.61 -64.15
N LYS A 2 5.48 -61.23 -63.70
CA LYS A 2 5.84 -60.94 -62.30
C LYS A 2 5.35 -59.53 -61.93
N ARG A 3 4.59 -59.38 -60.85
CA ARG A 3 4.39 -58.09 -60.18
C ARG A 3 4.92 -58.16 -58.75
N LEU A 4 6.04 -57.47 -58.56
CA LEU A 4 6.68 -57.13 -57.31
C LEU A 4 5.78 -56.11 -56.59
N VAL A 5 5.47 -56.30 -55.30
CA VAL A 5 4.87 -55.26 -54.44
C VAL A 5 5.85 -55.00 -53.30
N LEU A 6 6.33 -53.76 -53.23
CA LEU A 6 7.35 -53.27 -52.31
C LEU A 6 6.77 -53.02 -50.92
N LEU A 7 7.52 -53.44 -49.90
CA LEU A 7 7.40 -53.01 -48.51
C LEU A 7 7.62 -51.50 -48.39
N GLY A 8 6.69 -50.79 -47.75
CA GLY A 8 6.90 -49.44 -47.23
C GLY A 8 6.97 -49.47 -45.70
N MET A 9 8.17 -49.42 -45.13
CA MET A 9 8.38 -49.18 -43.71
C MET A 9 8.12 -47.71 -43.39
N ILE A 10 7.16 -47.44 -42.51
CA ILE A 10 6.87 -46.11 -41.97
C ILE A 10 7.81 -45.85 -40.79
N LEU A 11 8.67 -44.83 -40.93
CA LEU A 11 9.50 -44.30 -39.85
C LEU A 11 8.62 -43.47 -38.90
N ALA A 12 8.50 -43.89 -37.63
CA ALA A 12 7.91 -43.08 -36.57
C ALA A 12 8.96 -42.09 -36.03
N ALA A 13 8.69 -40.80 -36.14
CA ALA A 13 9.52 -39.75 -35.55
C ALA A 13 9.22 -39.60 -34.04
N PRO A 14 10.21 -39.30 -33.18
CA PRO A 14 9.99 -39.03 -31.78
C PRO A 14 9.32 -37.66 -31.60
N ALA A 15 8.19 -37.64 -30.90
CA ALA A 15 7.56 -36.41 -30.44
C ALA A 15 8.36 -35.84 -29.26
N SER A 16 9.15 -34.79 -29.52
CA SER A 16 9.74 -33.98 -28.45
C SER A 16 8.63 -33.19 -27.75
N ALA A 17 8.24 -33.63 -26.56
CA ALA A 17 7.43 -32.82 -25.65
C ALA A 17 8.23 -31.57 -25.25
N GLN A 18 7.96 -30.45 -25.92
CA GLN A 18 8.51 -29.17 -25.52
C GLN A 18 7.82 -28.74 -24.23
N VAL A 19 8.48 -28.99 -23.10
CA VAL A 19 8.18 -28.33 -21.84
C VAL A 19 8.44 -26.84 -22.06
N GLY A 20 7.37 -26.09 -22.32
CA GLY A 20 7.43 -24.64 -22.45
C GLY A 20 8.07 -24.06 -21.20
N GLY A 21 9.25 -23.46 -21.35
CA GLY A 21 9.90 -22.73 -20.28
C GLY A 21 8.94 -21.65 -19.79
N GLY A 22 8.42 -21.82 -18.58
CA GLY A 22 7.63 -20.80 -17.90
C GLY A 22 8.49 -19.56 -17.71
N GLN A 23 8.36 -18.60 -18.63
CA GLN A 23 8.89 -17.25 -18.43
C GLN A 23 8.13 -16.66 -17.24
N SER A 24 8.80 -16.64 -16.08
CA SER A 24 8.42 -15.76 -14.99
C SER A 24 8.51 -14.33 -15.52
N GLY A 25 7.35 -13.75 -15.84
CA GLY A 25 7.25 -12.41 -16.43
C GLY A 25 7.72 -11.35 -15.46
N VAL A 26 9.00 -11.00 -15.52
CA VAL A 26 9.51 -9.76 -14.95
C VAL A 26 8.90 -8.64 -15.79
N SER A 27 7.85 -8.01 -15.27
CA SER A 27 7.18 -6.91 -15.95
C SER A 27 8.13 -5.73 -16.06
N THR A 28 8.60 -5.43 -17.27
CA THR A 28 9.42 -4.26 -17.62
C THR A 28 8.57 -2.99 -17.71
N SER A 29 7.67 -2.77 -16.75
CA SER A 29 6.90 -1.52 -16.71
C SER A 29 7.79 -0.37 -16.23
N THR A 30 7.89 0.69 -17.01
CA THR A 30 8.60 1.92 -16.66
C THR A 30 7.99 2.54 -15.39
N PRO A 31 8.79 2.99 -14.39
CA PRO A 31 8.28 3.40 -13.07
C PRO A 31 7.35 4.63 -13.05
N ALA A 32 7.28 5.41 -14.13
CA ALA A 32 6.62 6.72 -14.13
C ALA A 32 5.11 6.68 -14.46
N THR A 33 4.59 5.59 -15.04
CA THR A 33 3.18 5.48 -15.44
C THR A 33 2.47 4.24 -14.91
N ASN A 34 3.17 3.34 -14.21
CA ASN A 34 2.52 2.14 -13.71
C ASN A 34 1.82 2.43 -12.37
N MET A 35 0.56 2.85 -12.44
CA MET A 35 -0.31 3.08 -11.27
C MET A 35 -0.72 1.78 -10.56
N ARG A 36 -0.61 0.64 -11.25
CA ARG A 36 -1.11 -0.65 -10.78
C ARG A 36 -0.58 -1.05 -9.41
N PRO A 37 0.73 -0.93 -9.08
CA PRO A 37 1.24 -1.34 -7.77
C PRO A 37 0.57 -0.62 -6.60
N PHE A 38 0.25 0.67 -6.74
CA PHE A 38 -0.42 1.43 -5.67
C PHE A 38 -1.91 1.09 -5.55
N GLN A 39 -2.55 0.75 -6.68
CA GLN A 39 -3.93 0.26 -6.66
C GLN A 39 -4.02 -1.14 -6.02
N GLU A 40 -3.12 -2.06 -6.39
CA GLU A 40 -3.03 -3.39 -5.76
C GLU A 40 -2.75 -3.28 -4.26
N LEU A 41 -1.86 -2.38 -3.87
CA LEU A 41 -1.56 -2.11 -2.48
C LEU A 41 -2.78 -1.62 -1.70
N ARG A 42 -3.55 -0.69 -2.27
CA ARG A 42 -4.81 -0.21 -1.67
C ARG A 42 -5.86 -1.33 -1.57
N ASN A 43 -6.00 -2.16 -2.60
CA ASN A 43 -6.90 -3.31 -2.59
C ASN A 43 -6.49 -4.33 -1.50
N PHE A 44 -5.19 -4.59 -1.38
CA PHE A 44 -4.61 -5.40 -0.32
C PHE A 44 -4.98 -4.83 1.06
N GLY A 45 -4.72 -3.53 1.29
CA GLY A 45 -5.01 -2.87 2.57
C GLY A 45 -6.49 -2.97 2.97
N ALA A 46 -7.41 -2.70 2.03
CA ALA A 46 -8.85 -2.83 2.24
C ALA A 46 -9.27 -4.28 2.54
N CYS A 47 -8.75 -5.25 1.80
CA CYS A 47 -9.01 -6.67 2.06
C CYS A 47 -8.47 -7.08 3.43
N PHE A 48 -7.25 -6.69 3.77
CA PHE A 48 -6.57 -7.07 5.00
C PHE A 48 -7.28 -6.49 6.23
N ALA A 49 -7.64 -5.20 6.19
CA ALA A 49 -8.41 -4.56 7.25
C ALA A 49 -9.77 -5.24 7.49
N ARG A 50 -10.46 -5.66 6.42
CA ARG A 50 -11.76 -6.33 6.51
C ARG A 50 -11.68 -7.76 7.01
N ASN A 51 -10.76 -8.56 6.44
CA ASN A 51 -10.70 -10.00 6.71
C ASN A 51 -9.80 -10.37 7.89
N GLN A 52 -8.85 -9.51 8.25
CA GLN A 52 -7.88 -9.72 9.32
C GLN A 52 -7.79 -8.49 10.25
N PRO A 53 -8.91 -7.98 10.81
CA PRO A 53 -8.94 -6.72 11.54
C PRO A 53 -8.03 -6.70 12.77
N LYS A 54 -7.91 -7.82 13.50
CA LYS A 54 -7.03 -7.91 14.68
C LYS A 54 -5.56 -7.73 14.31
N ASP A 55 -5.13 -8.34 13.20
CA ASP A 55 -3.76 -8.25 12.71
C ASP A 55 -3.47 -6.89 12.07
N ALA A 56 -4.46 -6.31 11.38
CA ALA A 56 -4.40 -4.92 10.91
C ALA A 56 -4.17 -3.95 12.08
N LEU A 57 -4.94 -4.08 13.17
CA LEU A 57 -4.76 -3.28 14.37
C LEU A 57 -3.40 -3.52 15.03
N ARG A 58 -2.91 -4.77 15.05
CA ARG A 58 -1.58 -5.09 15.59
C ARG A 58 -0.46 -4.37 14.83
N ILE A 59 -0.56 -4.28 13.50
CA ILE A 59 0.38 -3.49 12.70
C ILE A 59 0.27 -2.01 13.05
N ILE A 60 -0.94 -1.44 13.10
CA ILE A 60 -1.12 -0.02 13.44
C ILE A 60 -0.63 0.30 14.86
N ALA A 61 -0.68 -0.65 15.78
CA ALA A 61 -0.19 -0.48 17.14
C ALA A 61 1.33 -0.31 17.25
N THR A 62 2.12 -0.84 16.31
CA THR A 62 3.59 -0.75 16.37
C THR A 62 4.10 0.66 16.09
N GLN A 63 5.32 0.95 16.56
CA GLN A 63 6.03 2.16 16.15
C GLN A 63 6.46 2.06 14.68
N PRO A 64 6.19 3.07 13.82
CA PRO A 64 6.60 3.04 12.43
C PRO A 64 8.12 2.88 12.26
N GLY A 65 8.53 2.01 11.33
CA GLY A 65 9.94 1.72 11.02
C GLY A 65 10.68 0.86 12.04
N SER A 66 10.05 0.51 13.16
CA SER A 66 10.66 -0.25 14.24
C SER A 66 10.95 -1.71 13.86
N ALA A 67 11.82 -2.36 14.63
CA ALA A 67 12.08 -3.80 14.47
C ALA A 67 10.82 -4.64 14.73
N GLU A 68 9.97 -4.21 15.67
CA GLU A 68 8.69 -4.83 15.96
C GLU A 68 7.76 -4.78 14.74
N GLU A 69 7.60 -3.61 14.12
CA GLU A 69 6.79 -3.46 12.91
C GLU A 69 7.27 -4.40 11.80
N LYS A 70 8.57 -4.43 11.54
CA LYS A 70 9.18 -5.32 10.54
C LYS A 70 8.88 -6.79 10.84
N SER A 71 8.97 -7.19 12.11
CA SER A 71 8.67 -8.56 12.54
C SER A 71 7.20 -8.91 12.34
N VAL A 72 6.29 -8.02 12.77
CA VAL A 72 4.84 -8.21 12.66
C VAL A 72 4.40 -8.26 11.18
N LEU A 73 4.86 -7.31 10.37
CA LEU A 73 4.60 -7.30 8.91
C LEU A 73 5.15 -8.56 8.24
N GLY A 74 6.38 -8.96 8.56
CA GLY A 74 6.99 -10.16 8.00
C GLY A 74 6.16 -11.42 8.29
N LYS A 75 5.71 -11.59 9.53
CA LYS A 75 4.88 -12.75 9.91
C LYS A 75 3.50 -12.75 9.23
N LEU A 76 2.88 -11.57 9.11
CA LEU A 76 1.49 -11.45 8.65
C LEU A 76 1.34 -11.40 7.14
N ILE A 77 2.29 -10.77 6.45
CA ILE A 77 2.20 -10.51 5.01
C ILE A 77 3.00 -11.55 4.22
N ALA A 78 4.09 -12.10 4.78
CA ALA A 78 4.91 -13.08 4.08
C ALA A 78 4.48 -14.55 4.31
N GLY A 79 3.49 -14.78 5.18
CA GLY A 79 2.93 -16.11 5.45
C GLY A 79 1.85 -16.52 4.45
N GLU A 80 1.58 -17.84 4.37
CA GLU A 80 0.49 -18.42 3.58
C GLU A 80 -0.92 -18.01 4.06
N HIS A 81 -0.99 -17.27 5.17
CA HIS A 81 -2.23 -16.96 5.88
C HIS A 81 -3.00 -15.76 5.32
N THR A 82 -2.42 -14.97 4.41
CA THR A 82 -3.12 -13.82 3.84
C THR A 82 -3.93 -14.20 2.61
N THR A 83 -5.25 -14.28 2.75
CA THR A 83 -6.20 -14.47 1.64
C THR A 83 -6.33 -13.25 0.73
N CYS A 84 -5.64 -12.16 1.08
CA CYS A 84 -5.68 -10.88 0.37
C CYS A 84 -4.61 -10.74 -0.71
N LEU A 85 -3.71 -11.72 -0.83
CA LEU A 85 -2.77 -11.83 -1.93
C LEU A 85 -3.15 -13.06 -2.77
N PHE A 86 -3.34 -12.88 -4.08
CA PHE A 86 -3.76 -13.97 -4.96
C PHE A 86 -2.67 -15.04 -5.09
N GLY A 87 -3.06 -16.32 -5.05
CA GLY A 87 -2.25 -17.45 -5.53
C GLY A 87 -0.93 -17.71 -4.78
N GLY A 88 -0.86 -17.41 -3.48
CA GLY A 88 0.38 -17.60 -2.70
C GLY A 88 1.51 -16.63 -3.06
N THR A 89 1.19 -15.55 -3.79
CA THR A 89 2.16 -14.54 -4.15
C THR A 89 2.61 -13.74 -2.93
N LYS A 90 3.89 -13.37 -2.92
CA LYS A 90 4.47 -12.48 -1.90
C LYS A 90 4.55 -11.07 -2.47
N MET A 91 4.01 -10.10 -1.75
CA MET A 91 4.17 -8.70 -2.10
C MET A 91 5.30 -8.09 -1.28
N ALA A 92 6.44 -7.83 -1.92
CA ALA A 92 7.54 -7.09 -1.30
C ALA A 92 7.25 -5.59 -1.39
N MET A 93 7.08 -4.94 -0.24
CA MET A 93 6.87 -3.50 -0.17
C MET A 93 7.54 -2.91 1.08
N PRO A 94 7.99 -1.65 1.03
CA PRO A 94 8.38 -0.93 2.24
C PRO A 94 7.25 -0.87 3.26
N GLY A 95 7.58 -0.98 4.55
CA GLY A 95 6.59 -1.05 5.64
C GLY A 95 5.63 0.14 5.68
N VAL A 96 6.08 1.34 5.31
CA VAL A 96 5.23 2.54 5.24
C VAL A 96 4.06 2.39 4.26
N PHE A 97 4.28 1.71 3.14
CA PHE A 97 3.25 1.44 2.14
C PHE A 97 2.24 0.42 2.66
N ALA A 98 2.71 -0.69 3.25
CA ALA A 98 1.85 -1.69 3.87
C ALA A 98 0.96 -1.07 4.95
N ARG A 99 1.61 -0.33 5.86
CA ARG A 99 0.98 0.33 7.00
C ARG A 99 -0.07 1.34 6.58
N GLY A 100 0.25 2.25 5.66
CA GLY A 100 -0.71 3.25 5.22
C GLY A 100 -1.85 2.67 4.40
N ALA A 101 -1.62 1.61 3.62
CA ALA A 101 -2.70 0.92 2.91
C ALA A 101 -3.67 0.22 3.87
N ILE A 102 -3.14 -0.45 4.91
CA ILE A 102 -3.94 -1.02 5.99
C ILE A 102 -4.70 0.09 6.72
N ALA A 103 -4.06 1.24 6.95
CA ALA A 103 -4.71 2.37 7.59
C ALA A 103 -5.89 2.92 6.76
N GLU A 104 -5.72 3.06 5.45
CA GLU A 104 -6.80 3.44 4.54
C GLU A 104 -7.95 2.42 4.56
N GLY A 105 -7.63 1.12 4.58
CA GLY A 105 -8.63 0.05 4.73
C GLY A 105 -9.40 0.13 6.05
N LEU A 106 -8.71 0.41 7.17
CA LEU A 106 -9.33 0.57 8.48
C LEU A 106 -10.20 1.81 8.57
N LEU A 107 -9.84 2.93 7.93
CA LEU A 107 -10.69 4.12 7.82
C LEU A 107 -12.06 3.76 7.19
N GLY A 108 -12.05 2.96 6.12
CA GLY A 108 -13.27 2.49 5.47
C GLY A 108 -14.05 1.43 6.26
N SER A 109 -13.47 0.85 7.32
CA SER A 109 -14.02 -0.27 8.08
C SER A 109 -14.42 0.09 9.52
N GLY A 110 -14.45 1.38 9.88
CA GLY A 110 -14.89 1.87 11.20
C GLY A 110 -13.78 2.42 12.11
N GLY A 111 -12.54 2.52 11.61
CA GLY A 111 -11.43 3.20 12.29
C GLY A 111 -10.65 2.32 13.27
N VAL A 112 -10.14 2.93 14.34
CA VAL A 112 -9.36 2.27 15.40
C VAL A 112 -9.90 2.56 16.80
N PRO A 113 -9.68 1.64 17.76
CA PRO A 113 -9.84 1.92 19.18
C PRO A 113 -9.16 3.22 19.64
N HIS A 114 -9.77 3.88 20.62
CA HIS A 114 -9.27 5.14 21.17
C HIS A 114 -7.84 5.04 21.72
N THR A 115 -7.43 3.86 22.19
CA THR A 115 -6.08 3.56 22.70
C THR A 115 -4.99 3.63 21.64
N TYR A 116 -5.33 3.54 20.35
CA TYR A 116 -4.36 3.68 19.24
C TYR A 116 -4.25 5.11 18.72
N ARG A 117 -5.08 6.01 19.24
CA ARG A 117 -5.07 7.41 18.83
C ARG A 117 -3.85 8.12 19.40
N LEU A 118 -3.30 9.03 18.61
CA LEU A 118 -2.13 9.82 18.94
C LEU A 118 -2.44 11.30 18.76
N ALA A 119 -1.93 12.12 19.66
CA ALA A 119 -1.99 13.57 19.50
C ALA A 119 -1.21 14.03 18.25
N ALA A 120 -1.68 15.11 17.66
CA ALA A 120 -0.91 15.85 16.67
C ALA A 120 0.24 16.60 17.37
N PRO A 121 1.48 16.53 16.87
CA PRO A 121 2.52 17.44 17.32
C PRO A 121 2.17 18.87 16.87
N ALA A 122 2.66 19.88 17.60
CA ALA A 122 2.52 21.25 17.16
C ALA A 122 3.33 21.50 15.87
N VAL A 123 3.00 22.59 15.19
CA VAL A 123 3.72 23.03 13.99
C VAL A 123 5.20 23.18 14.33
N GLY A 124 6.05 22.47 13.60
CA GLY A 124 7.49 22.49 13.77
C GLY A 124 8.07 21.52 14.80
N GLU A 125 7.24 20.79 15.55
CA GLU A 125 7.68 19.85 16.60
C GLU A 125 7.69 18.37 16.15
N ALA A 126 7.31 18.09 14.91
CA ALA A 126 7.27 16.73 14.38
C ALA A 126 8.70 16.13 14.30
N LYS A 127 8.88 14.97 14.93
CA LYS A 127 10.17 14.25 14.99
C LYS A 127 10.37 13.26 13.86
N ASP A 128 9.30 12.88 13.17
CA ASP A 128 9.28 11.93 12.07
C ASP A 128 8.15 12.26 11.08
N LEU A 129 8.16 11.60 9.91
CA LEU A 129 7.17 11.84 8.85
C LEU A 129 5.74 11.46 9.23
N HIS A 130 5.54 10.53 10.18
CA HIS A 130 4.20 10.20 10.68
C HIS A 130 3.69 11.31 11.61
N GLY A 131 4.58 11.92 12.39
CA GLY A 131 4.32 13.14 13.15
C GLY A 131 4.00 14.33 12.26
N VAL A 132 4.75 14.52 11.16
CA VAL A 132 4.46 15.56 10.16
C VAL A 132 3.06 15.39 9.59
N ALA A 133 2.71 14.17 9.19
CA ALA A 133 1.38 13.87 8.67
C ALA A 133 0.29 14.12 9.71
N ARG A 134 0.50 13.75 10.99
CA ARG A 134 -0.46 14.08 12.07
C ARG A 134 -0.61 15.57 12.30
N CYS A 135 0.49 16.34 12.28
CA CYS A 135 0.44 17.80 12.37
C CYS A 135 -0.42 18.39 11.25
N TYR A 136 -0.14 17.99 10.00
CA TYR A 136 -0.87 18.48 8.84
C TYR A 136 -2.35 18.07 8.89
N THR A 137 -2.64 16.77 9.05
CA THR A 137 -4.01 16.26 9.03
C THR A 137 -4.86 16.87 10.15
N ASN A 138 -4.28 17.29 11.28
CA ASN A 138 -5.04 17.89 12.37
C ASN A 138 -5.79 19.17 11.96
N GLY A 139 -5.21 19.99 11.07
CA GLY A 139 -5.82 21.22 10.55
C GLY A 139 -6.51 21.07 9.19
N HIS A 140 -6.26 19.97 8.47
CA HIS A 140 -6.61 19.81 7.05
C HIS A 140 -7.39 18.51 6.78
N ARG A 141 -8.32 18.15 7.67
CA ARG A 141 -9.03 16.86 7.55
C ARG A 141 -9.91 16.75 6.31
N SER A 142 -10.53 17.85 5.90
CA SER A 142 -11.32 17.93 4.66
C SER A 142 -10.46 17.59 3.45
N GLU A 143 -9.32 18.25 3.32
CA GLU A 143 -8.41 18.10 2.20
C GLU A 143 -7.80 16.70 2.16
N VAL A 144 -7.53 16.12 3.34
CA VAL A 144 -7.10 14.72 3.45
C VAL A 144 -8.21 13.77 3.03
N ARG A 145 -9.48 13.98 3.40
CA ARG A 145 -10.60 13.16 2.90
C ARG A 145 -10.72 13.26 1.38
N ASP A 146 -10.61 14.47 0.84
CA ASP A 146 -10.68 14.69 -0.60
C ASP A 146 -9.53 13.99 -1.33
N LEU A 147 -8.30 14.06 -0.82
CA LEU A 147 -7.17 13.28 -1.33
C LEU A 147 -7.47 11.77 -1.27
N LEU A 148 -7.94 11.25 -0.14
CA LEU A 148 -8.21 9.82 0.02
C LEU A 148 -9.37 9.34 -0.86
N SER A 149 -10.25 10.24 -1.31
CA SER A 149 -11.29 9.93 -2.28
C SER A 149 -10.77 9.72 -3.71
N THR A 150 -9.56 10.21 -4.02
CA THR A 150 -8.95 9.99 -5.35
C THR A 150 -8.47 8.55 -5.51
N ARG A 151 -8.24 8.14 -6.76
CA ARG A 151 -7.61 6.85 -7.07
C ARG A 151 -6.11 6.93 -6.76
N ALA A 152 -5.58 6.01 -5.96
CA ALA A 152 -4.14 5.95 -5.67
C ALA A 152 -3.30 5.85 -6.96
N GLY A 153 -2.20 6.61 -7.03
CA GLY A 153 -1.31 6.73 -8.19
C GLY A 153 -1.84 7.61 -9.33
N SER A 154 -3.04 8.18 -9.22
CA SER A 154 -3.67 8.90 -10.34
C SER A 154 -3.15 10.32 -10.53
N PRO A 155 -3.34 10.92 -11.72
CA PRO A 155 -3.08 12.35 -11.91
C PRO A 155 -3.85 13.24 -10.92
N GLU A 156 -5.06 12.83 -10.52
CA GLU A 156 -5.86 13.54 -9.52
C GLU A 156 -5.21 13.49 -8.14
N GLU A 157 -4.63 12.34 -7.74
CA GLU A 157 -3.83 12.23 -6.51
C GLU A 157 -2.61 13.14 -6.55
N VAL A 158 -1.86 13.13 -7.65
CA VAL A 158 -0.67 13.98 -7.82
C VAL A 158 -1.04 15.46 -7.70
N LYS A 159 -2.12 15.88 -8.36
CA LYS A 159 -2.63 17.25 -8.28
C LYS A 159 -3.08 17.61 -6.86
N ALA A 160 -3.84 16.73 -6.20
CA ALA A 160 -4.30 16.93 -4.84
C ALA A 160 -3.11 17.11 -3.88
N VAL A 161 -2.12 16.20 -3.92
CA VAL A 161 -0.90 16.27 -3.10
C VAL A 161 -0.11 17.55 -3.35
N ALA A 162 0.02 17.99 -4.60
CA ALA A 162 0.72 19.23 -4.93
C ALA A 162 0.07 20.45 -4.25
N GLY A 163 -1.26 20.47 -4.13
CA GLY A 163 -2.01 21.51 -3.43
C GLY A 163 -1.77 21.55 -1.91
N LEU A 164 -1.40 20.43 -1.29
CA LEU A 164 -1.17 20.34 0.16
C LEU A 164 0.21 20.88 0.59
N TRP A 165 1.12 21.06 -0.38
CA TRP A 165 2.56 21.06 -0.11
C TRP A 165 3.05 22.26 0.72
N ASN A 166 2.44 23.44 0.57
CA ASN A 166 2.85 24.63 1.32
C ASN A 166 2.61 24.45 2.83
N ASP A 167 1.41 24.02 3.19
CA ASP A 167 1.01 23.82 4.59
C ASP A 167 1.66 22.56 5.18
N PHE A 168 1.81 21.50 4.36
CA PHE A 168 2.51 20.29 4.78
C PHE A 168 3.97 20.57 5.18
N ARG A 169 4.66 21.49 4.48
CA ARG A 169 6.02 21.90 4.82
C ARG A 169 6.12 22.65 6.15
N ALA A 170 5.09 23.38 6.57
CA ALA A 170 5.09 24.06 7.87
C ALA A 170 5.23 23.06 9.02
N CYS A 171 4.63 21.88 8.88
CA CYS A 171 4.75 20.77 9.83
C CYS A 171 6.10 20.02 9.76
N MET A 172 6.97 20.34 8.80
CA MET A 172 8.15 19.55 8.44
C MET A 172 9.44 20.40 8.43
N PRO A 173 9.81 21.12 9.50
CA PRO A 173 11.06 21.87 9.50
C PRO A 173 12.25 20.91 9.48
N GLY A 174 13.18 21.11 8.54
CA GLY A 174 14.48 20.45 8.55
C GLY A 174 14.55 19.05 7.94
N PHE A 175 13.44 18.46 7.47
CA PHE A 175 13.50 17.17 6.76
C PHE A 175 13.94 17.34 5.31
N LYS A 176 15.03 16.67 4.92
CA LYS A 176 15.48 16.57 3.53
C LYS A 176 15.05 15.22 2.96
N VAL A 177 13.78 15.10 2.58
CA VAL A 177 13.24 13.88 1.98
C VAL A 177 12.53 14.17 0.66
N ARG A 178 12.65 13.24 -0.30
CA ARG A 178 11.85 13.28 -1.53
C ARG A 178 10.64 12.39 -1.33
N LEU A 179 9.49 13.00 -1.11
CA LEU A 179 8.22 12.30 -1.00
C LEU A 179 7.50 12.31 -2.36
N ASN A 180 6.89 11.19 -2.71
CA ASN A 180 5.98 11.10 -3.85
C ASN A 180 4.52 11.06 -3.35
N ALA A 181 3.57 11.26 -4.27
CA ALA A 181 2.16 11.36 -3.93
C ALA A 181 1.61 10.13 -3.17
N PRO A 182 1.91 8.87 -3.58
CA PRO A 182 1.45 7.71 -2.84
C PRO A 182 2.00 7.66 -1.41
N TRP A 183 3.28 7.99 -1.19
CA TRP A 183 3.85 8.01 0.15
C TRP A 183 3.13 9.05 1.03
N ILE A 184 2.89 10.26 0.52
CA ILE A 184 2.14 11.30 1.23
C ILE A 184 0.73 10.80 1.55
N ARG A 185 0.01 10.21 0.58
CA ARG A 185 -1.32 9.61 0.80
C ARG A 185 -1.31 8.63 1.97
N PHE A 186 -0.37 7.70 1.98
CA PHE A 186 -0.32 6.64 2.99
C PHE A 186 0.04 7.16 4.39
N LEU A 187 0.91 8.17 4.49
CA LEU A 187 1.18 8.86 5.74
C LEU A 187 -0.08 9.60 6.25
N LEU A 188 -0.78 10.30 5.35
CA LEU A 188 -2.00 11.04 5.67
C LEU A 188 -3.17 10.12 6.04
N ALA A 189 -3.30 8.96 5.40
CA ALA A 189 -4.28 7.93 5.75
C ALA A 189 -4.06 7.44 7.18
N GLU A 190 -2.82 7.13 7.55
CA GLU A 190 -2.53 6.74 8.93
C GLU A 190 -2.77 7.89 9.92
N ALA A 191 -2.35 9.10 9.59
CA ALA A 191 -2.60 10.26 10.43
C ALA A 191 -4.11 10.46 10.68
N MET A 192 -4.92 10.42 9.63
CA MET A 192 -6.37 10.52 9.71
C MET A 192 -7.00 9.42 10.57
N LEU A 193 -6.49 8.19 10.45
CA LEU A 193 -6.94 7.05 11.26
C LEU A 193 -6.62 7.24 12.75
N ARG A 194 -5.44 7.76 13.06
CA ARG A 194 -4.90 7.80 14.42
C ARG A 194 -5.17 9.10 15.16
N LEU A 195 -5.64 10.15 14.49
CA LEU A 195 -5.99 11.37 15.20
C LEU A 195 -7.30 11.18 16.00
N PRO A 196 -7.44 11.85 17.16
CA PRO A 196 -8.74 12.02 17.81
C PRO A 196 -9.77 12.61 16.84
N PRO A 197 -11.07 12.35 17.02
CA PRO A 197 -12.10 13.07 16.27
C PRO A 197 -11.95 14.58 16.51
N GLU A 198 -12.39 15.39 15.54
CA GLU A 198 -12.45 16.84 15.74
C GLU A 198 -13.35 17.11 16.95
N THR A 199 -12.82 17.85 17.93
CA THR A 199 -13.67 18.43 18.95
C THR A 199 -14.61 19.39 18.23
N PRO A 200 -15.95 19.27 18.39
CA PRO A 200 -16.86 20.25 17.85
C PRO A 200 -16.38 21.63 18.30
N GLN A 201 -16.07 22.51 17.35
CA GLN A 201 -15.79 23.90 17.68
C GLN A 201 -17.05 24.42 18.36
N ALA A 202 -16.96 24.74 19.65
CA ALA A 202 -18.04 25.41 20.36
C ALA A 202 -18.27 26.72 19.60
N GLY A 203 -19.40 26.81 18.90
CA GLY A 203 -19.71 27.94 18.03
C GLY A 203 -19.54 29.25 18.78
N GLY A 204 -18.64 30.10 18.28
CA GLY A 204 -18.53 31.50 18.67
C GLY A 204 -19.50 32.36 17.89
#